data_AF-A0A2S6CE91-F1
#
_entry.id   AF-A0A2S6CE91-F1
#
_cell.length_a   1.000
_cell.length_b   1.000
_cell.length_c   1.000
_cell.angle_alpha   90.00
_cell.angle_beta   90.00
_cell.angle_gamma   90.00
#
_symmetry.space_group_name_H-M   'P 1'
#
loop_
_entity.id
_entity.type
_entity.pdbx_description
1 polymer ?
#
loop_
_entity_poly.entity_id
_entity_poly.type
_entity_poly.pdbx_seq_one_letter_code
_entity_poly.pdbx_strand_id
1 'polypeptide(L)'
;MLRSLVTLAGVAAAIPAPQLLDLSIGLGQDQTASGYPASSVATATATAPAASGDVVADEQDGNVDGYLNADAPYVSDEVTPITVIPTSFGPDSQIPAVETAVPTDGPLAGGPQRSRWVTGTTTHGPYEGEATTTGAVTNTVLSPSVGTLPPNPTATYYNTNGQLQEAQPAPYVPAGGLGTNGTLPRYMVESDFDYESIMLGLYQEWIELDTFNNAVATFSDEDWAAAGLGPEDISLVQFMAQQEQGHATLLSNMLGETAAPQCTYNYPYTNVREFVDFNQQLTRWGESGVWGFINHLDSREVGQLLAQSIATEARQQMIFRQMSGLHPMPVWFETGIPQSWAWTFLAPYISSCPEGTTRLAWQNFPALHVVNQANINRVSPNDTADWERVDNRTSSPATIPAQKDSCIHVNSTEFPGYGCGPSVAHNRSEPLSFPGKQVRLLWDAPGQPVGPNNSYVTDTAAGEPQFVAWVNQLNLTYTPITVTGPNEGFTYQPAGTVYEGGQGVVNDTMFIALTDSDLYLTPFNLSMINPHVVALGLYQAG
;
A
#
# COMPACT_ATOMS: atom_id res chain seq x y z
N MET A 1 29.85 62.25 -21.37
CA MET A 1 29.87 63.54 -20.62
C MET A 1 29.40 63.22 -19.21
N LEU A 2 30.18 63.49 -18.14
CA LEU A 2 30.13 64.72 -17.31
C LEU A 2 28.69 65.12 -16.94
N ARG A 3 28.28 65.34 -15.67
CA ARG A 3 28.90 65.29 -14.31
C ARG A 3 27.74 65.03 -13.29
N SER A 4 27.90 64.43 -12.10
CA SER A 4 28.34 65.04 -10.80
C SER A 4 27.67 66.39 -10.49
N LEU A 5 27.18 66.74 -9.30
CA LEU A 5 27.28 66.23 -7.89
C LEU A 5 25.88 66.48 -7.20
N VAL A 6 25.55 66.23 -5.91
CA VAL A 6 26.13 66.59 -4.58
C VAL A 6 25.58 65.62 -3.50
N THR A 7 26.23 65.50 -2.32
CA THR A 7 25.82 64.64 -1.19
C THR A 7 25.99 65.34 0.16
N LEU A 8 25.06 65.15 1.12
CA LEU A 8 25.11 65.39 2.58
C LEU A 8 23.87 64.67 3.17
N ALA A 9 23.85 63.84 4.23
CA ALA A 9 24.70 63.58 5.42
C ALA A 9 24.72 64.73 6.46
N GLY A 10 24.45 64.52 7.76
CA GLY A 10 23.94 63.33 8.49
C GLY A 10 24.16 63.44 10.02
N VAL A 11 23.32 62.81 10.85
CA VAL A 11 23.46 62.70 12.34
C VAL A 11 22.82 61.37 12.83
N ALA A 12 23.27 60.79 13.95
CA ALA A 12 22.78 59.53 14.58
C ALA A 12 22.61 59.73 16.11
N ALA A 13 22.30 58.77 17.02
CA ALA A 13 22.23 57.29 17.06
C ALA A 13 21.45 56.88 18.36
N ALA A 14 21.14 55.64 18.79
CA ALA A 14 21.11 54.27 18.23
C ALA A 14 20.50 53.29 19.31
N ILE A 15 20.01 52.08 18.91
CA ILE A 15 19.83 50.86 19.76
C ILE A 15 18.69 50.92 20.83
N PRO A 16 18.05 49.82 21.33
CA PRO A 16 18.05 48.38 20.97
C PRO A 16 16.65 47.84 20.50
N ALA A 17 16.48 46.50 20.44
CA ALA A 17 15.22 45.79 20.16
C ALA A 17 14.40 45.43 21.44
N PRO A 18 13.09 45.12 21.33
CA PRO A 18 12.23 44.71 22.44
C PRO A 18 12.13 43.18 22.63
N GLN A 19 11.65 42.76 23.82
CA GLN A 19 11.36 41.36 24.19
C GLN A 19 9.86 41.08 24.31
N LEU A 20 9.50 39.80 24.46
CA LEU A 20 8.16 39.30 24.83
C LEU A 20 7.70 39.80 26.21
N LEU A 21 6.38 39.92 26.42
CA LEU A 21 5.71 39.64 27.70
C LEU A 21 4.18 39.50 27.55
N ASP A 22 3.58 38.69 28.42
CA ASP A 22 2.14 38.44 28.55
C ASP A 22 1.32 39.66 28.96
N LEU A 23 0.00 39.61 28.69
CA LEU A 23 -1.00 40.29 29.52
C LEU A 23 -2.40 39.67 29.39
N SER A 24 -2.83 38.97 30.43
CA SER A 24 -4.21 38.52 30.60
C SER A 24 -5.11 39.68 31.08
N ILE A 25 -6.34 39.77 30.57
CA ILE A 25 -7.35 40.72 31.05
C ILE A 25 -8.71 40.02 31.14
N GLY A 26 -9.41 40.20 32.27
CA GLY A 26 -10.69 39.56 32.58
C GLY A 26 -11.94 40.40 32.26
N LEU A 27 -13.09 39.87 32.66
CA LEU A 27 -14.45 40.36 32.40
C LEU A 27 -14.79 41.68 33.13
N GLY A 28 -15.63 42.53 32.54
CA GLY A 28 -16.21 43.71 33.25
C GLY A 28 -17.08 44.67 32.42
N GLN A 29 -18.38 44.38 32.34
CA GLN A 29 -19.55 45.25 32.06
C GLN A 29 -19.38 46.75 31.69
N ASP A 30 -20.13 47.23 30.68
CA ASP A 30 -21.28 48.14 30.92
C ASP A 30 -22.32 48.12 29.75
N GLN A 31 -23.40 48.91 29.87
CA GLN A 31 -24.66 48.80 29.12
C GLN A 31 -24.82 49.72 27.89
N THR A 32 -25.70 49.36 26.94
CA THR A 32 -26.95 50.11 26.58
C THR A 32 -27.78 49.36 25.52
N ALA A 33 -29.04 49.75 25.27
CA ALA A 33 -30.07 48.86 24.69
C ALA A 33 -30.96 49.44 23.57
N SER A 34 -31.46 48.56 22.68
CA SER A 34 -32.71 48.67 21.89
C SER A 34 -33.05 47.30 21.25
N GLY A 35 -34.30 46.99 20.85
CA GLY A 35 -35.57 47.66 21.14
C GLY A 35 -36.80 47.11 20.38
N TYR A 36 -37.67 46.36 21.08
CA TYR A 36 -39.07 46.00 20.75
C TYR A 36 -39.38 44.98 19.62
N PRO A 37 -40.56 44.30 19.66
CA PRO A 37 -41.42 43.93 20.80
C PRO A 37 -41.67 42.41 20.90
N ALA A 38 -42.43 41.95 21.91
CA ALA A 38 -42.69 40.53 22.19
C ALA A 38 -44.18 40.14 22.15
N SER A 39 -44.47 38.84 22.02
CA SER A 39 -45.80 38.26 22.25
C SER A 39 -45.75 36.95 23.06
N SER A 40 -46.26 37.02 24.30
CA SER A 40 -46.80 35.92 25.13
C SER A 40 -46.17 34.51 25.07
N VAL A 41 -45.47 34.14 26.15
CA VAL A 41 -45.14 32.74 26.48
C VAL A 41 -46.34 32.03 27.11
N ALA A 42 -46.52 30.74 26.80
CA ALA A 42 -47.19 29.78 27.67
C ALA A 42 -46.20 28.63 27.98
N THR A 43 -46.04 28.28 29.26
CA THR A 43 -44.93 27.43 29.74
C THR A 43 -45.22 25.94 29.73
N ALA A 44 -44.27 25.15 29.25
CA ALA A 44 -44.05 23.77 29.68
C ALA A 44 -42.54 23.53 29.86
N THR A 45 -42.14 22.89 30.94
CA THR A 45 -40.74 22.73 31.34
C THR A 45 -40.12 21.44 30.82
N ALA A 46 -38.97 21.55 30.16
CA ALA A 46 -38.03 20.45 29.97
C ALA A 46 -36.61 20.96 30.23
N THR A 47 -35.88 20.34 31.16
CA THR A 47 -34.50 20.70 31.50
C THR A 47 -33.53 19.96 30.58
N ALA A 48 -32.92 20.69 29.64
CA ALA A 48 -31.73 20.20 28.95
C ALA A 48 -30.50 20.47 29.84
N PRO A 49 -29.63 19.47 30.13
CA PRO A 49 -28.28 19.75 30.59
C PRO A 49 -27.47 20.40 29.47
N ALA A 50 -26.52 21.26 29.81
CA ALA A 50 -25.67 21.92 28.81
C ALA A 50 -24.65 20.93 28.24
N ALA A 51 -24.51 20.91 26.92
CA ALA A 51 -23.43 20.20 26.25
C ALA A 51 -22.12 20.99 26.39
N SER A 52 -21.24 20.53 27.27
CA SER A 52 -19.84 20.92 27.33
C SER A 52 -19.01 19.65 27.54
N GLY A 53 -18.64 19.03 26.43
CA GLY A 53 -17.77 17.87 26.34
C GLY A 53 -17.18 17.85 24.93
N ASP A 54 -15.88 17.58 24.83
CA ASP A 54 -15.18 17.53 23.57
C ASP A 54 -15.64 16.32 22.76
N VAL A 55 -15.89 16.50 21.46
CA VAL A 55 -16.31 15.40 20.57
C VAL A 55 -15.08 14.66 20.07
N VAL A 56 -14.39 14.00 21.00
CA VAL A 56 -13.55 12.84 20.74
C VAL A 56 -14.41 11.59 20.94
N ALA A 57 -14.08 10.49 20.28
CA ALA A 57 -14.82 9.24 20.44
C ALA A 57 -14.43 8.55 21.77
N ASP A 58 -15.12 8.88 22.86
CA ASP A 58 -15.16 8.02 24.04
C ASP A 58 -15.64 6.60 23.63
N GLU A 59 -15.03 5.57 24.22
CA GLU A 59 -15.24 4.14 23.91
C GLU A 59 -14.68 3.64 22.55
N GLN A 60 -13.45 4.05 22.20
CA GLN A 60 -12.60 3.36 21.19
C GLN A 60 -11.90 2.10 21.76
N ASP A 61 -12.64 1.17 22.37
CA ASP A 61 -12.11 -0.13 22.81
C ASP A 61 -11.89 -1.06 21.60
N GLY A 62 -10.69 -0.99 21.01
CA GLY A 62 -10.28 -1.87 19.90
C GLY A 62 -9.97 -3.31 20.35
N ASN A 63 -9.68 -3.51 21.63
CA ASN A 63 -9.21 -4.77 22.18
C ASN A 63 -10.38 -5.75 22.39
N VAL A 64 -10.46 -6.81 21.59
CA VAL A 64 -11.46 -7.89 21.76
C VAL A 64 -11.16 -8.73 23.00
N ASP A 65 -12.20 -9.07 23.78
CA ASP A 65 -12.12 -9.99 24.93
C ASP A 65 -11.53 -11.35 24.51
N GLY A 66 -10.24 -11.57 24.82
CA GLY A 66 -9.52 -12.81 24.49
C GLY A 66 -7.99 -12.70 24.56
N TYR A 67 -7.44 -11.53 24.23
CA TYR A 67 -5.98 -11.28 24.27
C TYR A 67 -5.51 -11.00 25.72
N LEU A 68 -5.22 -12.07 26.47
CA LEU A 68 -4.94 -12.01 27.92
C LEU A 68 -3.44 -12.01 28.31
N ASN A 69 -2.52 -11.85 27.35
CA ASN A 69 -1.05 -11.78 27.50
C ASN A 69 -0.35 -12.94 28.23
N ALA A 70 -1.09 -13.95 28.72
CA ALA A 70 -0.62 -14.86 29.76
C ALA A 70 0.49 -15.85 29.33
N ASP A 71 0.55 -16.21 28.03
CA ASP A 71 1.40 -17.28 27.50
C ASP A 71 2.08 -16.88 26.17
N ALA A 72 2.44 -15.60 25.98
CA ALA A 72 3.29 -15.20 24.86
C ALA A 72 4.67 -15.90 25.00
N PRO A 73 5.11 -16.75 24.03
CA PRO A 73 6.29 -17.60 24.21
C PRO A 73 7.61 -16.86 23.92
N TYR A 74 7.51 -15.60 23.50
CA TYR A 74 8.66 -14.76 23.20
C TYR A 74 9.34 -14.38 24.50
N VAL A 75 10.64 -14.70 24.59
CA VAL A 75 11.49 -14.19 25.67
C VAL A 75 11.43 -12.67 25.58
N SER A 76 11.19 -11.98 26.70
CA SER A 76 11.38 -10.53 26.76
C SER A 76 12.83 -10.25 26.39
N ASP A 77 13.08 -9.77 25.17
CA ASP A 77 14.42 -9.54 24.67
C ASP A 77 15.10 -8.55 25.62
N GLU A 78 16.19 -8.96 26.28
CA GLU A 78 16.97 -8.02 27.11
C GLU A 78 17.51 -6.94 26.19
N VAL A 79 16.83 -5.78 26.19
CA VAL A 79 17.04 -4.64 25.29
C VAL A 79 18.52 -4.31 25.28
N THR A 80 19.20 -4.84 24.26
CA THR A 80 20.66 -4.91 24.28
C THR A 80 21.17 -3.47 24.21
N PRO A 81 21.85 -2.96 25.26
CA PRO A 81 22.15 -1.55 25.34
C PRO A 81 22.90 -1.08 24.11
N ILE A 82 22.62 0.14 23.63
CA ILE A 82 23.22 0.65 22.41
C ILE A 82 24.74 0.83 22.63
N THR A 83 25.53 -0.19 22.27
CA THR A 83 26.99 -0.24 22.48
C THR A 83 27.78 0.20 21.25
N VAL A 84 27.22 0.08 20.06
CA VAL A 84 27.85 0.47 18.78
C VAL A 84 26.89 1.32 17.95
N ILE A 85 27.27 2.57 17.68
CA ILE A 85 26.63 3.39 16.65
C ILE A 85 27.57 3.41 15.43
N PRO A 86 27.12 2.98 14.24
CA PRO A 86 27.87 3.13 13.01
C PRO A 86 28.13 4.61 12.71
N THR A 87 29.42 5.00 12.72
CA THR A 87 29.90 6.38 12.48
C THR A 87 30.85 6.48 11.28
N SER A 88 31.03 5.36 10.57
CA SER A 88 31.91 5.21 9.41
C SER A 88 31.31 4.16 8.49
N PHE A 89 30.78 4.59 7.35
CA PHE A 89 30.19 3.71 6.34
C PHE A 89 31.25 3.26 5.33
N GLY A 90 31.15 2.02 4.86
CA GLY A 90 32.00 1.52 3.78
C GLY A 90 31.59 2.12 2.42
N PRO A 91 32.42 1.93 1.37
CA PRO A 91 31.91 1.99 0.00
C PRO A 91 30.96 0.81 -0.26
N ASP A 92 30.01 1.00 -1.18
CA ASP A 92 29.01 0.01 -1.58
C ASP A 92 29.63 -1.38 -1.81
N SER A 93 29.10 -2.41 -1.13
CA SER A 93 29.66 -3.75 -1.17
C SER A 93 29.51 -4.41 -2.55
N GLN A 94 30.61 -5.00 -3.04
CA GLN A 94 30.68 -5.62 -4.36
C GLN A 94 29.98 -6.99 -4.39
N ILE A 95 28.68 -6.97 -4.65
CA ILE A 95 27.88 -8.17 -4.92
C ILE A 95 27.85 -8.51 -6.42
N PRO A 96 27.56 -9.77 -6.81
CA PRO A 96 27.38 -10.14 -8.20
C PRO A 96 26.24 -9.34 -8.86
N ALA A 97 26.56 -8.68 -9.97
CA ALA A 97 25.63 -7.90 -10.77
C ALA A 97 26.09 -7.87 -12.24
N VAL A 98 25.17 -7.53 -13.14
CA VAL A 98 25.45 -7.27 -14.56
C VAL A 98 24.99 -5.87 -14.95
N GLU A 99 25.67 -5.24 -15.90
CA GLU A 99 25.21 -3.96 -16.46
C GLU A 99 23.87 -4.17 -17.17
N THR A 100 22.85 -3.43 -16.75
CA THR A 100 21.50 -3.44 -17.35
C THR A 100 21.13 -2.03 -17.77
N ALA A 101 20.52 -1.91 -18.95
CA ALA A 101 20.03 -0.64 -19.49
C ALA A 101 18.51 -0.69 -19.61
N VAL A 102 17.85 0.43 -19.31
CA VAL A 102 16.40 0.58 -19.52
C VAL A 102 16.11 0.45 -21.02
N PRO A 103 15.19 -0.44 -21.45
CA PRO A 103 14.81 -0.56 -22.86
C PRO A 103 14.26 0.77 -23.40
N THR A 104 14.78 1.21 -24.54
CA THR A 104 14.37 2.46 -25.21
C THR A 104 13.45 2.22 -26.40
N ASP A 105 13.30 0.97 -26.85
CA ASP A 105 12.36 0.53 -27.88
C ASP A 105 11.79 -0.87 -27.58
N GLY A 106 10.80 -1.28 -28.38
CA GLY A 106 10.10 -2.56 -28.21
C GLY A 106 9.03 -2.56 -27.10
N PRO A 107 8.43 -3.74 -26.81
CA PRO A 107 7.30 -3.86 -25.88
C PRO A 107 7.67 -3.76 -24.39
N LEU A 108 8.97 -3.72 -24.06
CA LEU A 108 9.48 -3.57 -22.68
C LEU A 108 9.98 -2.14 -22.38
N ALA A 109 9.88 -1.22 -23.34
CA ALA A 109 10.22 0.18 -23.13
C ALA A 109 9.10 0.93 -22.39
N GLY A 110 9.48 1.80 -21.46
CA GLY A 110 8.53 2.64 -20.71
C GLY A 110 7.71 3.53 -21.65
N GLY A 111 6.40 3.64 -21.41
CA GLY A 111 5.50 4.36 -22.31
C GLY A 111 5.89 5.84 -22.49
N PRO A 112 5.79 6.42 -23.71
CA PRO A 112 6.25 7.78 -23.98
C PRO A 112 5.41 8.80 -23.22
N GLN A 113 6.05 9.58 -22.35
CA GLN A 113 5.37 10.46 -21.39
C GLN A 113 4.65 11.62 -22.10
N ARG A 114 3.31 11.55 -22.17
CA ARG A 114 2.48 12.54 -22.89
C ARG A 114 2.38 13.89 -22.18
N SER A 115 2.39 13.89 -20.86
CA SER A 115 2.44 15.09 -20.01
C SER A 115 3.89 15.45 -19.72
N ARG A 116 4.41 16.53 -20.33
CA ARG A 116 5.75 17.04 -20.00
C ARG A 116 5.89 17.25 -18.50
N TRP A 117 7.06 16.95 -17.94
CA TRP A 117 7.45 17.42 -16.61
C TRP A 117 7.24 18.93 -16.49
N VAL A 118 6.81 19.40 -15.32
CA VAL A 118 6.49 20.82 -15.11
C VAL A 118 7.78 21.61 -14.91
N THR A 119 8.43 21.96 -16.02
CA THR A 119 9.70 22.69 -16.06
C THR A 119 9.53 24.19 -15.74
N GLY A 120 9.17 24.50 -14.50
CA GLY A 120 9.03 25.87 -13.99
C GLY A 120 7.87 26.03 -13.01
N THR A 121 7.80 27.17 -12.32
CA THR A 121 6.66 27.53 -11.46
C THR A 121 5.41 27.81 -12.30
N THR A 122 4.29 27.15 -11.99
CA THR A 122 2.98 27.58 -12.49
C THR A 122 2.54 28.88 -11.82
N THR A 123 1.75 29.70 -12.51
CA THR A 123 1.25 30.98 -12.00
C THR A 123 -0.17 30.82 -11.45
N HIS A 124 -0.33 30.97 -10.13
CA HIS A 124 -1.65 30.96 -9.49
C HIS A 124 -2.25 32.38 -9.47
N GLY A 125 -3.45 32.54 -10.02
CA GLY A 125 -4.18 33.79 -10.06
C GLY A 125 -5.47 33.67 -10.88
N PRO A 126 -6.35 34.70 -10.88
CA PRO A 126 -7.49 34.75 -11.79
C PRO A 126 -7.01 34.82 -13.25
N TYR A 127 -7.70 34.12 -14.15
CA TYR A 127 -7.46 34.25 -15.59
C TYR A 127 -8.03 35.58 -16.09
N GLU A 128 -7.15 36.51 -16.45
CA GLU A 128 -7.52 37.72 -17.19
C GLU A 128 -7.30 37.52 -18.69
N GLY A 129 -8.39 37.34 -19.44
CA GLY A 129 -8.36 37.21 -20.89
C GLY A 129 -9.77 37.08 -21.47
N GLU A 130 -9.94 37.49 -22.72
CA GLU A 130 -11.23 37.34 -23.42
C GLU A 130 -11.46 35.89 -23.86
N ALA A 131 -12.73 35.46 -23.88
CA ALA A 131 -13.11 34.13 -24.33
C ALA A 131 -13.00 34.03 -25.86
N THR A 132 -12.06 33.23 -26.37
CA THR A 132 -11.80 33.06 -27.80
C THR A 132 -12.81 32.16 -28.53
N THR A 133 -13.82 31.64 -27.83
CA THR A 133 -14.88 30.78 -28.36
C THR A 133 -16.09 30.80 -27.42
N THR A 134 -17.29 30.72 -28.00
CA THR A 134 -18.56 30.62 -27.27
C THR A 134 -19.16 29.23 -27.46
N GLY A 135 -19.25 28.44 -26.39
CA GLY A 135 -19.65 27.03 -26.46
C GLY A 135 -18.49 26.09 -26.84
N ALA A 136 -18.81 24.93 -27.42
CA ALA A 136 -17.80 24.02 -27.96
C ALA A 136 -17.43 24.39 -29.41
N VAL A 137 -16.17 24.17 -29.80
CA VAL A 137 -15.69 24.42 -31.17
C VAL A 137 -16.35 23.46 -32.16
N THR A 138 -16.75 23.97 -33.33
CA THR A 138 -17.45 23.19 -34.38
C THR A 138 -17.01 23.58 -35.79
N ASN A 139 -17.30 22.72 -36.77
CA ASN A 139 -16.95 22.88 -38.19
C ASN A 139 -18.01 22.19 -39.08
N THR A 140 -17.74 22.07 -40.39
CA THR A 140 -18.68 21.60 -41.41
C THR A 140 -18.89 20.08 -41.35
N VAL A 141 -20.15 19.65 -41.22
CA VAL A 141 -20.56 18.24 -41.20
C VAL A 141 -20.74 17.71 -42.62
N LEU A 142 -20.08 16.58 -42.95
CA LEU A 142 -19.98 16.06 -44.33
C LEU A 142 -20.79 14.78 -44.61
N SER A 143 -21.24 14.08 -43.57
CA SER A 143 -22.14 12.91 -43.67
C SER A 143 -22.86 12.71 -42.33
N PRO A 144 -24.12 12.22 -42.30
CA PRO A 144 -24.78 11.84 -41.04
C PRO A 144 -24.12 10.64 -40.35
N SER A 145 -23.40 9.78 -41.06
CA SER A 145 -22.56 8.71 -40.49
C SER A 145 -21.53 8.15 -41.50
N VAL A 146 -20.61 7.32 -41.01
CA VAL A 146 -19.69 6.47 -41.78
C VAL A 146 -19.68 5.08 -41.12
N GLY A 147 -19.64 4.00 -41.90
CA GLY A 147 -19.70 2.63 -41.39
C GLY A 147 -18.34 1.92 -41.29
N THR A 148 -18.21 0.98 -40.36
CA THR A 148 -16.96 0.24 -40.05
C THR A 148 -17.22 -1.18 -39.51
N LEU A 149 -16.16 -1.99 -39.45
CA LEU A 149 -16.08 -3.34 -38.87
C LEU A 149 -14.83 -3.39 -37.93
N PRO A 150 -14.64 -4.39 -37.05
CA PRO A 150 -15.35 -4.44 -35.77
C PRO A 150 -14.41 -4.61 -34.55
N PRO A 151 -14.47 -3.68 -33.56
CA PRO A 151 -14.02 -3.92 -32.18
C PRO A 151 -15.06 -4.67 -31.33
N ASN A 152 -14.84 -4.75 -30.00
CA ASN A 152 -15.79 -5.32 -29.02
C ASN A 152 -17.20 -4.68 -29.16
N PRO A 153 -18.28 -5.45 -29.40
CA PRO A 153 -19.61 -4.92 -29.76
C PRO A 153 -20.26 -3.92 -28.79
N THR A 154 -19.88 -3.90 -27.50
CA THR A 154 -20.53 -3.07 -26.47
C THR A 154 -19.72 -1.84 -26.05
N ALA A 155 -18.44 -1.74 -26.42
CA ALA A 155 -17.54 -0.66 -26.01
C ALA A 155 -17.54 0.52 -27.02
N THR A 156 -18.72 1.08 -27.30
CA THR A 156 -18.95 1.99 -28.45
C THR A 156 -18.99 3.48 -28.12
N TYR A 157 -18.89 3.88 -26.85
CA TYR A 157 -18.97 5.28 -26.43
C TYR A 157 -17.69 6.07 -26.75
N TYR A 158 -17.78 7.04 -27.66
CA TYR A 158 -16.66 7.92 -28.02
C TYR A 158 -17.10 9.38 -28.11
N ASN A 159 -16.83 10.15 -27.05
CA ASN A 159 -17.30 11.53 -26.90
C ASN A 159 -16.28 12.53 -27.46
N THR A 160 -16.38 12.86 -28.75
CA THR A 160 -15.42 13.72 -29.48
C THR A 160 -15.55 15.22 -29.20
N ASN A 161 -16.65 15.68 -28.59
CA ASN A 161 -16.96 17.10 -28.42
C ASN A 161 -17.15 17.54 -26.95
N GLY A 162 -17.06 16.61 -25.99
CA GLY A 162 -17.24 16.88 -24.56
C GLY A 162 -18.70 17.17 -24.15
N GLN A 163 -19.67 16.93 -25.03
CA GLN A 163 -21.10 17.19 -24.79
C GLN A 163 -21.84 15.91 -24.41
N LEU A 164 -23.08 16.05 -23.91
CA LEU A 164 -23.96 14.92 -23.70
C LEU A 164 -24.48 14.44 -25.06
N GLN A 165 -24.14 13.20 -25.44
CA GLN A 165 -24.60 12.58 -26.71
C GLN A 165 -26.04 12.07 -26.60
N GLU A 166 -26.48 11.76 -25.38
CA GLU A 166 -27.73 11.06 -25.08
C GLU A 166 -28.62 11.88 -24.11
N ALA A 167 -29.92 11.64 -24.18
CA ALA A 167 -30.91 12.36 -23.36
C ALA A 167 -30.75 12.03 -21.86
N GLN A 168 -30.73 13.06 -21.01
CA GLN A 168 -30.62 12.89 -19.56
C GLN A 168 -31.86 12.17 -18.98
N PRO A 169 -31.73 11.01 -18.30
CA PRO A 169 -32.87 10.34 -17.66
C PRO A 169 -33.42 11.11 -16.45
N ALA A 170 -32.61 11.96 -15.83
CA ALA A 170 -33.00 12.84 -14.72
C ALA A 170 -32.19 14.16 -14.77
N PRO A 171 -32.66 15.24 -14.12
CA PRO A 171 -31.93 16.51 -14.08
C PRO A 171 -30.50 16.33 -13.57
N TYR A 172 -29.53 16.89 -14.31
CA TYR A 172 -28.09 16.78 -14.04
C TYR A 172 -27.47 15.38 -14.15
N VAL A 173 -28.21 14.36 -14.58
CA VAL A 173 -27.71 12.99 -14.78
C VAL A 173 -27.48 12.73 -16.27
N PRO A 174 -26.23 12.55 -16.75
CA PRO A 174 -25.95 12.03 -18.08
C PRO A 174 -26.57 10.64 -18.30
N ALA A 175 -27.01 10.34 -19.53
CA ALA A 175 -27.33 8.95 -19.87
C ALA A 175 -26.05 8.11 -19.98
N GLY A 176 -26.14 6.85 -19.54
CA GLY A 176 -25.00 5.99 -19.23
C GLY A 176 -24.93 5.70 -17.73
N GLY A 177 -23.81 5.11 -17.31
CA GLY A 177 -23.62 4.57 -15.96
C GLY A 177 -24.36 3.23 -15.77
N LEU A 178 -23.65 2.24 -15.24
CA LEU A 178 -24.23 0.97 -14.82
C LEU A 178 -24.74 1.13 -13.38
N GLY A 179 -25.89 0.55 -13.05
CA GLY A 179 -26.55 0.73 -11.74
C GLY A 179 -27.26 2.09 -11.54
N THR A 180 -26.90 3.14 -12.28
CA THR A 180 -27.42 4.52 -12.06
C THR A 180 -28.79 4.80 -12.70
N ASN A 181 -29.56 3.77 -13.07
CA ASN A 181 -30.86 3.88 -13.73
C ASN A 181 -32.05 4.07 -12.76
N GLY A 182 -31.81 4.08 -11.44
CA GLY A 182 -32.84 4.13 -10.40
C GLY A 182 -33.27 2.75 -9.87
N THR A 183 -32.65 1.66 -10.31
CA THR A 183 -32.68 0.39 -9.58
C THR A 183 -32.01 0.58 -8.21
N LEU A 184 -32.54 -0.08 -7.17
CA LEU A 184 -31.95 -0.07 -5.84
C LEU A 184 -30.66 -0.93 -5.85
N PRO A 185 -29.49 -0.40 -5.47
CA PRO A 185 -28.24 -1.18 -5.45
C PRO A 185 -28.31 -2.30 -4.40
N ARG A 186 -27.77 -3.46 -4.75
CA ARG A 186 -27.68 -4.65 -3.89
C ARG A 186 -26.21 -4.95 -3.55
N TYR A 187 -25.79 -4.56 -2.35
CA TYR A 187 -24.42 -4.79 -1.84
C TYR A 187 -24.23 -6.23 -1.34
N MET A 188 -24.31 -7.19 -2.25
CA MET A 188 -24.03 -8.62 -2.04
C MET A 188 -23.37 -9.18 -3.30
N VAL A 189 -22.72 -10.34 -3.15
CA VAL A 189 -22.15 -11.09 -4.29
C VAL A 189 -23.24 -11.56 -5.27
N GLU A 190 -22.91 -11.63 -6.56
CA GLU A 190 -23.86 -12.02 -7.62
C GLU A 190 -23.42 -13.26 -8.43
N SER A 191 -22.19 -13.75 -8.27
CA SER A 191 -21.69 -14.99 -8.91
C SER A 191 -20.71 -15.77 -8.02
N ASP A 192 -20.36 -16.99 -8.44
CA ASP A 192 -19.34 -17.81 -7.76
C ASP A 192 -17.97 -17.11 -7.74
N PHE A 193 -17.64 -16.34 -8.79
CA PHE A 193 -16.40 -15.55 -8.85
C PHE A 193 -16.41 -14.41 -7.83
N ASP A 194 -17.54 -13.70 -7.69
CA ASP A 194 -17.71 -12.71 -6.63
C ASP A 194 -17.56 -13.38 -5.26
N TYR A 195 -18.30 -14.46 -5.01
CA TYR A 195 -18.29 -15.18 -3.73
C TYR A 195 -16.89 -15.61 -3.30
N GLU A 196 -16.15 -16.30 -4.17
CA GLU A 196 -14.79 -16.77 -3.87
C GLU A 196 -13.79 -15.62 -3.70
N SER A 197 -13.99 -14.49 -4.39
CA SER A 197 -13.12 -13.31 -4.27
C SER A 197 -13.39 -12.52 -2.99
N ILE A 198 -14.65 -12.32 -2.62
CA ILE A 198 -15.03 -11.65 -1.36
C ILE A 198 -14.76 -12.54 -0.15
N MET A 199 -14.86 -13.86 -0.29
CA MET A 199 -14.45 -14.79 0.77
C MET A 199 -12.93 -14.73 0.99
N LEU A 200 -12.11 -14.66 -0.08
CA LEU A 200 -10.67 -14.44 0.05
C LEU A 200 -10.37 -13.07 0.69
N GLY A 201 -11.10 -12.03 0.32
CA GLY A 201 -11.05 -10.73 1.01
C GLY A 201 -11.29 -10.87 2.50
N LEU A 202 -12.39 -11.52 2.91
CA LEU A 202 -12.73 -11.75 4.32
C LEU A 202 -11.64 -12.52 5.09
N TYR A 203 -10.95 -13.46 4.44
CA TYR A 203 -9.78 -14.11 5.03
C TYR A 203 -8.60 -13.16 5.29
N GLN A 204 -8.44 -12.10 4.49
CA GLN A 204 -7.43 -11.05 4.68
C GLN A 204 -7.84 -10.12 5.84
N GLU A 205 -9.08 -9.62 5.86
CA GLU A 205 -9.58 -8.76 6.95
C GLU A 205 -9.39 -9.45 8.31
N TRP A 206 -9.65 -10.76 8.38
CA TRP A 206 -9.54 -11.53 9.62
C TRP A 206 -8.09 -11.77 10.09
N ILE A 207 -7.11 -11.87 9.19
CA ILE A 207 -5.69 -12.04 9.58
C ILE A 207 -5.05 -10.69 9.96
N GLU A 208 -5.46 -9.59 9.32
CA GLU A 208 -5.02 -8.23 9.65
C GLU A 208 -5.61 -7.76 10.99
N LEU A 209 -6.93 -7.97 11.20
CA LEU A 209 -7.57 -7.75 12.49
C LEU A 209 -6.92 -8.55 13.64
N ASP A 210 -6.54 -9.81 13.40
CA ASP A 210 -5.90 -10.65 14.43
C ASP A 210 -4.46 -10.18 14.70
N THR A 211 -3.61 -9.98 13.68
CA THR A 211 -2.20 -9.62 13.92
C THR A 211 -2.03 -8.22 14.54
N PHE A 212 -2.85 -7.23 14.16
CA PHE A 212 -2.79 -5.89 14.74
C PHE A 212 -3.13 -5.93 16.24
N ASN A 213 -4.19 -6.64 16.63
CA ASN A 213 -4.55 -6.85 18.03
C ASN A 213 -3.52 -7.73 18.77
N ASN A 214 -3.05 -8.80 18.13
CA ASN A 214 -2.08 -9.73 18.68
C ASN A 214 -0.78 -9.03 19.07
N ALA A 215 -0.26 -8.11 18.25
CA ALA A 215 0.97 -7.39 18.54
C ALA A 215 0.81 -6.35 19.67
N VAL A 216 -0.29 -5.60 19.66
CA VAL A 216 -0.64 -4.64 20.74
C VAL A 216 -0.79 -5.35 22.08
N ALA A 217 -1.30 -6.58 22.08
CA ALA A 217 -1.34 -7.43 23.27
C ALA A 217 0.05 -8.00 23.62
N THR A 218 0.76 -8.57 22.66
CA THR A 218 2.00 -9.35 22.89
C THR A 218 3.17 -8.52 23.40
N PHE A 219 3.33 -7.29 22.92
CA PHE A 219 4.53 -6.48 23.16
C PHE A 219 4.32 -5.38 24.19
N SER A 220 5.30 -5.20 25.09
CA SER A 220 5.28 -4.15 26.12
C SER A 220 5.62 -2.77 25.55
N ASP A 221 5.25 -1.69 26.27
CA ASP A 221 5.64 -0.32 25.93
C ASP A 221 7.16 -0.19 25.73
N GLU A 222 7.96 -0.93 26.52
CA GLU A 222 9.41 -1.01 26.36
C GLU A 222 9.86 -1.68 25.05
N ASP A 223 9.16 -2.71 24.55
CA ASP A 223 9.46 -3.39 23.28
C ASP A 223 9.14 -2.47 22.08
N TRP A 224 8.00 -1.77 22.13
CA TRP A 224 7.64 -0.75 21.13
C TRP A 224 8.66 0.39 21.11
N ALA A 225 9.05 0.89 22.29
CA ALA A 225 10.06 1.93 22.43
C ALA A 225 11.44 1.47 21.94
N ALA A 226 11.81 0.20 22.13
CA ALA A 226 13.05 -0.37 21.59
C ALA A 226 13.05 -0.44 20.05
N ALA A 227 11.89 -0.67 19.43
CA ALA A 227 11.68 -0.54 17.98
C ALA A 227 11.53 0.92 17.50
N GLY A 228 11.58 1.90 18.40
CA GLY A 228 11.49 3.33 18.12
C GLY A 228 10.06 3.88 17.98
N LEU A 229 9.05 3.09 18.32
CA LEU A 229 7.62 3.43 18.23
C LEU A 229 7.07 3.82 19.61
N GLY A 230 6.14 4.76 19.66
CA GLY A 230 5.54 5.28 20.89
C GLY A 230 4.04 5.01 21.03
N PRO A 231 3.40 5.51 22.11
CA PRO A 231 1.97 5.32 22.33
C PRO A 231 1.05 5.81 21.20
N GLU A 232 1.47 6.85 20.45
CA GLU A 232 0.75 7.33 19.25
C GLU A 232 0.80 6.30 18.10
N ASP A 233 1.92 5.60 17.94
CA ASP A 233 2.09 4.53 16.93
C ASP A 233 1.28 3.28 17.32
N ILE A 234 1.27 2.92 18.61
CA ILE A 234 0.44 1.83 19.16
C ILE A 234 -1.05 2.16 18.96
N SER A 235 -1.47 3.38 19.29
CA SER A 235 -2.83 3.88 19.06
C SER A 235 -3.23 3.85 17.58
N LEU A 236 -2.30 4.15 16.68
CA LEU A 236 -2.52 4.01 15.24
C LEU A 236 -2.71 2.53 14.82
N VAL A 237 -1.94 1.59 15.37
CA VAL A 237 -2.17 0.14 15.13
C VAL A 237 -3.52 -0.32 15.68
N GLN A 238 -3.93 0.14 16.86
CA GLN A 238 -5.27 -0.11 17.41
C GLN A 238 -6.38 0.50 16.55
N PHE A 239 -6.15 1.67 15.95
CA PHE A 239 -7.11 2.27 15.02
C PHE A 239 -7.19 1.53 13.69
N MET A 240 -6.07 1.01 13.16
CA MET A 240 -6.07 0.10 12.00
C MET A 240 -6.86 -1.17 12.32
N ALA A 241 -6.71 -1.77 13.52
CA ALA A 241 -7.56 -2.89 13.93
C ALA A 241 -9.07 -2.56 13.97
N GLN A 242 -9.45 -1.32 14.33
CA GLN A 242 -10.86 -0.88 14.24
C GLN A 242 -11.34 -0.72 12.79
N GLN A 243 -10.45 -0.39 11.85
CA GLN A 243 -10.77 -0.36 10.41
C GLN A 243 -11.03 -1.78 9.89
N GLU A 244 -10.21 -2.76 10.27
CA GLU A 244 -10.33 -4.15 9.79
C GLU A 244 -11.55 -4.86 10.42
N GLN A 245 -11.94 -4.49 11.64
CA GLN A 245 -13.25 -4.90 12.18
C GLN A 245 -14.40 -4.39 11.29
N GLY A 246 -14.27 -3.16 10.77
CA GLY A 246 -15.22 -2.57 9.82
C GLY A 246 -15.22 -3.29 8.46
N HIS A 247 -14.05 -3.60 7.91
CA HIS A 247 -13.91 -4.30 6.62
C HIS A 247 -14.37 -5.77 6.71
N ALA A 248 -13.96 -6.51 7.75
CA ALA A 248 -14.44 -7.87 8.01
C ALA A 248 -15.97 -7.91 8.19
N THR A 249 -16.54 -6.92 8.88
CA THR A 249 -18.00 -6.76 9.01
C THR A 249 -18.64 -6.46 7.66
N LEU A 250 -18.04 -5.60 6.84
CA LEU A 250 -18.52 -5.25 5.50
C LEU A 250 -18.60 -6.48 4.59
N LEU A 251 -17.50 -7.24 4.47
CA LEU A 251 -17.44 -8.43 3.60
C LEU A 251 -18.31 -9.58 4.14
N SER A 252 -18.36 -9.78 5.46
CA SER A 252 -19.29 -10.74 6.08
C SER A 252 -20.75 -10.45 5.72
N ASN A 253 -21.16 -9.18 5.69
CA ASN A 253 -22.51 -8.79 5.30
C ASN A 253 -22.80 -9.00 3.79
N MET A 254 -21.78 -8.96 2.92
CA MET A 254 -21.92 -9.24 1.48
C MET A 254 -22.06 -10.74 1.17
N LEU A 255 -21.45 -11.60 2.00
CA LEU A 255 -21.47 -13.06 1.90
C LEU A 255 -22.66 -13.69 2.67
N GLY A 256 -23.14 -13.03 3.72
CA GLY A 256 -24.28 -13.46 4.52
C GLY A 256 -23.99 -14.69 5.39
N GLU A 257 -24.96 -15.61 5.50
CA GLU A 257 -24.94 -16.77 6.42
C GLU A 257 -23.83 -17.82 6.15
N THR A 258 -23.01 -17.61 5.11
CA THR A 258 -21.90 -18.48 4.71
C THR A 258 -20.52 -17.83 4.85
N ALA A 259 -20.46 -16.58 5.32
CA ALA A 259 -19.22 -15.88 5.64
C ALA A 259 -18.31 -16.72 6.55
N ALA A 260 -17.02 -16.87 6.20
CA ALA A 260 -16.08 -17.59 7.03
C ALA A 260 -15.87 -16.86 8.37
N PRO A 261 -15.92 -17.56 9.52
CA PRO A 261 -15.52 -16.99 10.80
C PRO A 261 -14.00 -16.80 10.85
N GLN A 262 -13.54 -15.89 11.72
CA GLN A 262 -12.11 -15.70 12.00
C GLN A 262 -11.45 -17.03 12.42
N CYS A 263 -10.24 -17.26 11.93
CA CYS A 263 -9.48 -18.48 12.16
C CYS A 263 -8.42 -18.28 13.24
N THR A 264 -7.66 -19.34 13.56
CA THR A 264 -6.45 -19.25 14.39
C THR A 264 -5.23 -19.18 13.48
N TYR A 265 -4.37 -18.21 13.72
CA TYR A 265 -3.19 -17.92 12.90
C TYR A 265 -1.89 -18.41 13.57
N ASN A 266 -0.75 -18.22 12.91
CA ASN A 266 0.59 -18.37 13.48
C ASN A 266 1.58 -17.48 12.73
N TYR A 267 2.11 -16.46 13.39
CA TYR A 267 2.87 -15.40 12.75
C TYR A 267 4.39 -15.59 12.84
N PRO A 268 5.15 -15.14 11.82
CA PRO A 268 6.61 -15.24 11.79
C PRO A 268 7.25 -14.01 12.46
N TYR A 269 6.94 -13.69 13.71
CA TYR A 269 7.61 -12.59 14.44
C TYR A 269 7.81 -12.91 15.92
N THR A 270 8.92 -12.43 16.50
CA THR A 270 9.14 -12.48 17.97
C THR A 270 9.40 -11.11 18.59
N ASN A 271 9.48 -10.04 17.79
CA ASN A 271 9.66 -8.67 18.24
C ASN A 271 8.88 -7.67 17.38
N VAL A 272 8.72 -6.44 17.86
CA VAL A 272 7.97 -5.37 17.19
C VAL A 272 8.52 -5.03 15.79
N ARG A 273 9.84 -5.12 15.57
CA ARG A 273 10.44 -4.81 14.25
C ARG A 273 10.05 -5.84 13.20
N GLU A 274 10.02 -7.11 13.59
CA GLU A 274 9.51 -8.22 12.77
C GLU A 274 8.01 -8.15 12.54
N PHE A 275 7.21 -7.75 13.54
CA PHE A 275 5.78 -7.48 13.37
C PHE A 275 5.52 -6.43 12.28
N VAL A 276 6.25 -5.31 12.30
CA VAL A 276 6.09 -4.23 11.30
C VAL A 276 6.55 -4.67 9.91
N ASP A 277 7.68 -5.37 9.78
CA ASP A 277 8.14 -5.88 8.47
C ASP A 277 7.30 -7.05 7.93
N PHE A 278 6.65 -7.83 8.80
CA PHE A 278 5.60 -8.76 8.37
C PHE A 278 4.39 -7.99 7.85
N ASN A 279 3.93 -6.97 8.57
CA ASN A 279 2.67 -6.28 8.23
C ASN A 279 2.74 -5.35 7.02
N GLN A 280 3.90 -4.75 6.71
CA GLN A 280 4.08 -4.06 5.40
C GLN A 280 4.03 -5.04 4.21
N GLN A 281 4.25 -6.34 4.44
CA GLN A 281 4.09 -7.37 3.41
C GLN A 281 2.66 -7.91 3.38
N LEU A 282 2.06 -8.20 4.55
CA LEU A 282 0.69 -8.68 4.69
C LEU A 282 -0.32 -7.77 3.97
N THR A 283 -0.35 -6.50 4.36
CA THR A 283 -1.20 -5.46 3.75
C THR A 283 -0.90 -5.24 2.27
N ARG A 284 0.36 -5.47 1.83
CA ARG A 284 0.74 -5.37 0.41
C ARG A 284 0.14 -6.49 -0.44
N TRP A 285 0.12 -7.74 0.02
CA TRP A 285 -0.54 -8.82 -0.74
C TRP A 285 -2.06 -8.84 -0.56
N GLY A 286 -2.54 -8.37 0.60
CA GLY A 286 -3.95 -8.09 0.84
C GLY A 286 -4.49 -7.10 -0.17
N GLU A 287 -3.92 -5.89 -0.18
CA GLU A 287 -4.45 -4.84 -1.06
C GLU A 287 -4.39 -5.26 -2.53
N SER A 288 -3.28 -5.91 -2.91
CA SER A 288 -3.02 -6.27 -4.30
C SER A 288 -3.98 -7.35 -4.78
N GLY A 289 -4.44 -8.24 -3.90
CA GLY A 289 -5.43 -9.25 -4.21
C GLY A 289 -6.74 -8.60 -4.69
N VAL A 290 -7.27 -7.65 -3.91
CA VAL A 290 -8.50 -6.94 -4.26
C VAL A 290 -8.29 -6.07 -5.50
N TRP A 291 -7.20 -5.29 -5.58
CA TRP A 291 -6.89 -4.50 -6.79
C TRP A 291 -6.86 -5.37 -8.07
N GLY A 292 -6.43 -6.62 -7.96
CA GLY A 292 -6.42 -7.60 -9.05
C GLY A 292 -7.79 -8.15 -9.47
N PHE A 293 -8.77 -8.27 -8.55
CA PHE A 293 -10.09 -8.84 -8.88
C PHE A 293 -11.26 -7.83 -8.95
N ILE A 294 -11.13 -6.65 -8.34
CA ILE A 294 -12.23 -5.68 -8.16
C ILE A 294 -12.90 -5.23 -9.47
N ASN A 295 -12.14 -5.17 -10.57
CA ASN A 295 -12.64 -4.81 -11.91
C ASN A 295 -13.23 -5.99 -12.70
N HIS A 296 -13.25 -7.19 -12.10
CA HIS A 296 -13.76 -8.43 -12.70
C HIS A 296 -15.02 -8.96 -12.01
N LEU A 297 -15.43 -8.34 -10.89
CA LEU A 297 -16.68 -8.66 -10.20
C LEU A 297 -17.91 -8.41 -11.09
N ASP A 298 -18.90 -9.28 -10.97
CA ASP A 298 -20.24 -9.06 -11.51
C ASP A 298 -20.96 -7.98 -10.68
N SER A 299 -20.88 -8.07 -9.34
CA SER A 299 -21.39 -7.07 -8.40
C SER A 299 -20.54 -5.80 -8.37
N ARG A 300 -21.02 -4.76 -9.06
CA ARG A 300 -20.37 -3.42 -9.10
C ARG A 300 -20.59 -2.63 -7.82
N GLU A 301 -21.72 -2.89 -7.18
CA GLU A 301 -22.11 -2.42 -5.87
C GLU A 301 -21.08 -2.87 -4.81
N VAL A 302 -20.73 -4.15 -4.78
CA VAL A 302 -19.65 -4.68 -3.92
C VAL A 302 -18.31 -4.05 -4.29
N GLY A 303 -17.96 -4.00 -5.58
CA GLY A 303 -16.72 -3.35 -6.05
C GLY A 303 -16.58 -1.89 -5.61
N GLN A 304 -17.68 -1.13 -5.57
CA GLN A 304 -17.66 0.26 -5.10
C GLN A 304 -17.40 0.38 -3.58
N LEU A 305 -17.77 -0.61 -2.77
CA LEU A 305 -17.46 -0.59 -1.33
C LEU A 305 -16.04 -1.10 -1.05
N LEU A 306 -15.59 -2.15 -1.75
CA LEU A 306 -14.18 -2.55 -1.74
C LEU A 306 -13.25 -1.41 -2.14
N ALA A 307 -13.60 -0.61 -3.16
CA ALA A 307 -12.81 0.55 -3.58
C ALA A 307 -12.61 1.63 -2.49
N GLN A 308 -13.31 1.51 -1.35
CA GLN A 308 -13.19 2.40 -0.19
C GLN A 308 -12.42 1.76 0.99
N SER A 309 -12.55 0.45 1.23
CA SER A 309 -11.68 -0.27 2.18
C SER A 309 -10.24 -0.33 1.66
N ILE A 310 -10.08 -0.69 0.38
CA ILE A 310 -8.78 -0.94 -0.25
C ILE A 310 -7.91 0.32 -0.35
N ALA A 311 -8.57 1.47 -0.50
CA ALA A 311 -7.92 2.78 -0.48
C ALA A 311 -7.54 3.25 0.94
N THR A 312 -7.88 2.45 1.97
CA THR A 312 -7.48 2.57 3.37
C THR A 312 -6.40 1.54 3.70
N GLU A 313 -6.57 0.26 3.33
CA GLU A 313 -5.55 -0.81 3.41
C GLU A 313 -4.22 -0.38 2.78
N ALA A 314 -4.25 0.20 1.57
CA ALA A 314 -3.08 0.79 0.89
C ALA A 314 -2.34 1.86 1.72
N ARG A 315 -3.06 2.57 2.61
CA ARG A 315 -2.44 3.55 3.53
C ARG A 315 -1.84 2.86 4.74
N GLN A 316 -2.42 1.77 5.22
CA GLN A 316 -1.86 0.97 6.31
C GLN A 316 -0.54 0.32 5.88
N GLN A 317 -0.48 -0.19 4.64
CA GLN A 317 0.76 -0.63 4.00
C GLN A 317 1.83 0.49 4.04
N MET A 318 1.47 1.70 3.62
CA MET A 318 2.31 2.90 3.75
C MET A 318 2.71 3.20 5.21
N ILE A 319 1.81 3.08 6.20
CA ILE A 319 2.11 3.28 7.63
C ILE A 319 3.15 2.26 8.11
N PHE A 320 2.98 0.96 7.82
CA PHE A 320 3.97 -0.04 8.21
C PHE A 320 5.31 0.19 7.50
N ARG A 321 5.32 0.66 6.24
CA ARG A 321 6.56 1.13 5.57
C ARG A 321 7.22 2.31 6.32
N GLN A 322 6.44 3.30 6.79
CA GLN A 322 6.96 4.42 7.60
C GLN A 322 7.52 3.96 8.95
N MET A 323 6.80 3.07 9.64
CA MET A 323 7.24 2.46 10.90
C MET A 323 8.54 1.66 10.71
N SER A 324 8.69 0.94 9.59
CA SER A 324 9.94 0.24 9.20
C SER A 324 11.08 1.17 8.72
N GLY A 325 10.87 2.48 8.64
CA GLY A 325 11.88 3.42 8.15
C GLY A 325 12.16 3.30 6.65
N LEU A 326 11.20 2.81 5.87
CA LEU A 326 11.25 2.74 4.41
C LEU A 326 10.67 4.00 3.77
N HIS A 327 10.75 4.11 2.44
CA HIS A 327 10.04 5.17 1.72
C HIS A 327 8.54 4.84 1.66
N PRO A 328 7.63 5.76 2.04
CA PRO A 328 6.20 5.48 2.22
C PRO A 328 5.46 5.06 0.94
N MET A 329 5.64 5.83 -0.15
CA MET A 329 4.94 5.65 -1.42
C MET A 329 5.97 5.71 -2.57
N PRO A 330 6.73 4.63 -2.81
CA PRO A 330 7.79 4.63 -3.82
C PRO A 330 7.28 4.37 -5.25
N VAL A 331 6.02 3.93 -5.40
CA VAL A 331 5.35 3.65 -6.68
C VAL A 331 4.45 4.80 -7.14
N TRP A 332 3.93 4.70 -8.37
CA TRP A 332 2.92 5.62 -8.93
C TRP A 332 1.52 5.01 -9.02
N PHE A 333 1.42 3.69 -8.96
CA PHE A 333 0.18 2.92 -9.07
C PHE A 333 0.33 1.66 -8.21
N GLU A 334 -0.66 1.32 -7.41
CA GLU A 334 -0.64 0.06 -6.66
C GLU A 334 -0.83 -1.13 -7.61
N THR A 335 -0.35 -2.30 -7.18
CA THR A 335 -0.28 -3.50 -8.02
C THR A 335 -1.54 -4.35 -7.84
N GLY A 336 -2.08 -4.92 -8.92
CA GLY A 336 -3.08 -5.99 -8.82
C GLY A 336 -2.44 -7.37 -9.00
N ILE A 337 -2.82 -8.37 -8.19
CA ILE A 337 -2.41 -9.78 -8.32
C ILE A 337 -3.62 -10.73 -8.40
N PRO A 338 -3.49 -11.92 -9.02
CA PRO A 338 -4.57 -12.91 -9.04
C PRO A 338 -4.93 -13.42 -7.63
N GLN A 339 -6.18 -13.85 -7.43
CA GLN A 339 -6.65 -14.39 -6.15
C GLN A 339 -5.81 -15.57 -5.65
N SER A 340 -5.39 -16.48 -6.54
CA SER A 340 -4.48 -17.59 -6.21
C SER A 340 -3.10 -17.12 -5.71
N TRP A 341 -2.67 -15.90 -6.05
CA TRP A 341 -1.41 -15.35 -5.54
C TRP A 341 -1.59 -14.86 -4.10
N ALA A 342 -2.58 -14.01 -3.86
CA ALA A 342 -2.93 -13.56 -2.51
C ALA A 342 -3.22 -14.76 -1.57
N TRP A 343 -3.97 -15.77 -2.03
CA TRP A 343 -4.21 -16.98 -1.25
C TRP A 343 -2.94 -17.83 -1.00
N THR A 344 -1.98 -17.83 -1.93
CA THR A 344 -0.68 -18.49 -1.71
C THR A 344 0.15 -17.81 -0.62
N PHE A 345 0.08 -16.47 -0.50
CA PHE A 345 0.77 -15.74 0.58
C PHE A 345 0.04 -15.81 1.92
N LEU A 346 -1.30 -15.78 1.92
CA LEU A 346 -2.14 -15.75 3.12
C LEU A 346 -2.22 -17.13 3.80
N ALA A 347 -2.53 -18.19 3.05
CA ALA A 347 -2.82 -19.52 3.60
C ALA A 347 -1.72 -20.13 4.52
N PRO A 348 -0.40 -19.96 4.25
CA PRO A 348 0.68 -20.45 5.12
C PRO A 348 0.70 -19.88 6.55
N TYR A 349 -0.14 -18.90 6.86
CA TYR A 349 -0.26 -18.30 8.21
C TYR A 349 -1.55 -18.70 8.94
N ILE A 350 -2.46 -19.45 8.31
CA ILE A 350 -3.67 -19.97 8.98
C ILE A 350 -3.42 -21.38 9.54
N SER A 351 -3.36 -21.50 10.86
CA SER A 351 -3.22 -22.77 11.57
C SER A 351 -4.48 -23.64 11.44
N SER A 352 -5.64 -23.08 11.77
CA SER A 352 -6.91 -23.81 11.84
C SER A 352 -8.12 -22.88 11.79
N CYS A 353 -9.14 -23.23 11.02
CA CYS A 353 -10.45 -22.56 11.05
C CYS A 353 -11.50 -23.42 11.77
N PRO A 354 -12.57 -22.80 12.33
CA PRO A 354 -13.70 -23.50 12.94
C PRO A 354 -14.34 -24.59 12.05
N GLU A 355 -14.93 -25.61 12.68
CA GLU A 355 -15.61 -26.71 11.96
C GLU A 355 -16.77 -26.17 11.10
N GLY A 356 -16.91 -26.71 9.89
CA GLY A 356 -17.91 -26.27 8.90
C GLY A 356 -17.44 -25.16 7.96
N THR A 357 -16.31 -24.50 8.25
CA THR A 357 -15.72 -23.50 7.34
C THR A 357 -15.37 -24.15 6.00
N THR A 358 -15.83 -23.53 4.90
CA THR A 358 -15.59 -24.00 3.53
C THR A 358 -14.18 -23.66 3.05
N ARG A 359 -13.73 -24.36 2.00
CA ARG A 359 -12.47 -24.06 1.32
C ARG A 359 -12.71 -23.16 0.13
N LEU A 360 -11.76 -22.26 -0.11
CA LEU A 360 -11.68 -21.42 -1.31
C LEU A 360 -11.33 -22.27 -2.54
N ALA A 361 -11.78 -21.82 -3.71
CA ALA A 361 -11.48 -22.41 -5.01
C ALA A 361 -10.08 -22.07 -5.55
N TRP A 362 -9.32 -21.22 -4.85
CA TRP A 362 -8.04 -20.69 -5.30
C TRP A 362 -6.87 -21.65 -5.08
N GLN A 363 -5.99 -21.73 -6.08
CA GLN A 363 -4.79 -22.58 -6.05
C GLN A 363 -3.73 -22.02 -5.09
N ASN A 364 -3.05 -22.89 -4.36
CA ASN A 364 -1.80 -22.56 -3.67
C ASN A 364 -0.63 -23.02 -4.53
N PHE A 365 0.29 -22.11 -4.88
CA PHE A 365 1.52 -22.44 -5.61
C PHE A 365 2.64 -22.88 -4.65
N PRO A 366 3.65 -23.62 -5.12
CA PRO A 366 4.90 -23.82 -4.38
C PRO A 366 5.57 -22.48 -4.04
N ALA A 367 6.25 -22.41 -2.90
CA ALA A 367 6.95 -21.21 -2.48
C ALA A 367 8.19 -20.96 -3.35
N LEU A 368 8.40 -19.70 -3.76
CA LEU A 368 9.65 -19.19 -4.30
C LEU A 368 10.40 -18.48 -3.16
N HIS A 369 11.67 -18.81 -3.01
CA HIS A 369 12.54 -18.30 -1.95
C HIS A 369 13.66 -17.45 -2.55
N VAL A 370 13.81 -16.21 -2.05
CA VAL A 370 14.87 -15.30 -2.48
C VAL A 370 15.99 -15.31 -1.44
N VAL A 371 17.05 -16.05 -1.74
CA VAL A 371 18.15 -16.36 -0.80
C VAL A 371 18.86 -15.09 -0.31
N ASN A 372 19.00 -14.08 -1.19
CA ASN A 372 19.69 -12.81 -0.94
C ASN A 372 18.79 -11.58 -1.15
N GLN A 373 17.53 -11.67 -0.73
CA GLN A 373 16.65 -10.50 -0.66
C GLN A 373 17.22 -9.49 0.33
N ALA A 374 16.91 -8.21 0.15
CA ALA A 374 17.34 -7.17 1.06
C ALA A 374 16.85 -7.42 2.51
N ASN A 375 17.74 -7.26 3.48
CA ASN A 375 17.37 -7.06 4.88
C ASN A 375 17.15 -5.56 5.12
N ILE A 376 15.91 -5.17 5.44
CA ILE A 376 15.57 -3.75 5.65
C ILE A 376 16.33 -3.12 6.83
N ASN A 377 16.69 -3.93 7.83
CA ASN A 377 17.33 -3.52 9.08
C ASN A 377 18.86 -3.34 8.95
N ARG A 378 19.46 -3.63 7.78
CA ARG A 378 20.89 -3.37 7.52
C ARG A 378 21.17 -1.94 7.08
N VAL A 379 22.34 -1.42 7.45
CA VAL A 379 22.89 -0.17 6.90
C VAL A 379 23.09 -0.28 5.38
N SER A 380 23.89 -1.25 4.93
CA SER A 380 23.98 -1.64 3.50
C SER A 380 23.11 -2.88 3.25
N PRO A 381 22.04 -2.78 2.45
CA PRO A 381 21.26 -3.95 2.02
C PRO A 381 22.04 -4.89 1.09
N ASN A 382 23.21 -4.47 0.60
CA ASN A 382 24.09 -5.28 -0.23
C ASN A 382 24.97 -6.24 0.61
N ASP A 383 25.18 -5.93 1.89
CA ASP A 383 25.80 -6.85 2.86
C ASP A 383 24.83 -7.90 3.44
N THR A 384 23.60 -8.02 2.91
CA THR A 384 22.64 -9.04 3.37
C THR A 384 23.16 -10.44 3.07
N ALA A 385 23.41 -11.22 4.13
CA ALA A 385 23.80 -12.62 4.00
C ALA A 385 22.62 -13.51 3.57
N ASP A 386 22.96 -14.71 3.11
CA ASP A 386 21.98 -15.77 2.81
C ASP A 386 21.05 -16.00 4.01
N TRP A 387 19.74 -15.88 3.77
CA TRP A 387 18.68 -16.16 4.75
C TRP A 387 18.64 -15.26 6.01
N GLU A 388 18.85 -13.95 5.86
CA GLU A 388 18.54 -12.97 6.92
C GLU A 388 17.02 -12.72 7.06
N ARG A 389 16.29 -13.79 7.40
CA ARG A 389 14.87 -13.82 7.79
C ARG A 389 14.68 -14.80 8.93
N VAL A 390 13.52 -14.69 9.58
CA VAL A 390 13.10 -15.62 10.64
C VAL A 390 12.83 -17.05 10.12
N ASP A 391 12.45 -17.19 8.84
CA ASP A 391 12.36 -18.45 8.11
C ASP A 391 12.71 -18.25 6.61
N ASN A 392 12.54 -19.29 5.78
CA ASN A 392 12.91 -19.23 4.36
C ASN A 392 11.88 -18.54 3.44
N ARG A 393 10.67 -18.19 3.90
CA ARG A 393 9.62 -17.61 3.06
C ARG A 393 9.95 -16.16 2.71
N THR A 394 9.67 -15.74 1.48
CA THR A 394 9.87 -14.34 1.04
C THR A 394 8.98 -13.34 1.78
N SER A 395 7.83 -13.81 2.29
CA SER A 395 6.80 -13.06 3.02
C SER A 395 7.04 -12.96 4.53
N SER A 396 8.12 -13.57 5.03
CA SER A 396 8.53 -13.46 6.43
C SER A 396 9.42 -12.21 6.64
N PRO A 397 9.46 -11.64 7.85
CA PRO A 397 10.25 -10.44 8.13
C PRO A 397 11.75 -10.73 8.17
N ALA A 398 12.53 -9.69 7.88
CA ALA A 398 13.98 -9.71 7.94
C ALA A 398 14.49 -9.64 9.40
N THR A 399 15.45 -10.51 9.75
CA THR A 399 16.02 -10.54 11.11
C THR A 399 16.87 -9.32 11.41
N ILE A 400 16.93 -8.93 12.69
CA ILE A 400 17.76 -7.80 13.12
C ILE A 400 19.25 -8.20 13.03
N PRO A 401 20.08 -7.52 12.22
CA PRO A 401 21.49 -7.83 12.09
C PRO A 401 22.27 -7.32 13.32
N ALA A 402 23.49 -7.84 13.52
CA ALA A 402 24.36 -7.43 14.63
C ALA A 402 24.54 -5.89 14.66
N GLN A 403 24.50 -5.29 15.85
CA GLN A 403 24.34 -3.83 16.03
C GLN A 403 25.25 -2.95 15.15
N LYS A 404 26.50 -3.37 14.93
CA LYS A 404 27.49 -2.65 14.09
C LYS A 404 27.09 -2.53 12.60
N ASP A 405 26.16 -3.36 12.13
CA ASP A 405 25.67 -3.43 10.75
C ASP A 405 24.20 -3.00 10.63
N SER A 406 23.55 -2.66 11.75
CA SER A 406 22.12 -2.33 11.84
C SER A 406 21.85 -0.84 11.64
N CYS A 407 20.84 -0.50 10.84
CA CYS A 407 20.40 0.88 10.62
C CYS A 407 19.39 1.39 11.66
N ILE A 408 18.86 0.53 12.54
CA ILE A 408 17.78 0.88 13.49
C ILE A 408 18.23 1.99 14.45
N HIS A 409 19.49 1.94 14.91
CA HIS A 409 20.05 2.89 15.89
C HIS A 409 21.02 3.92 15.30
N VAL A 410 21.01 4.12 13.97
CA VAL A 410 21.84 5.14 13.31
C VAL A 410 21.20 6.51 13.49
N ASN A 411 21.97 7.47 14.02
CA ASN A 411 21.55 8.86 14.20
C ASN A 411 21.28 9.54 12.85
N SER A 412 20.03 9.51 12.39
CA SER A 412 19.63 10.05 11.08
C SER A 412 19.76 11.58 10.95
N THR A 413 20.00 12.30 12.06
CA THR A 413 20.33 13.74 12.05
C THR A 413 21.79 13.99 11.66
N GLU A 414 22.69 13.08 12.04
CA GLU A 414 24.14 13.16 11.82
C GLU A 414 24.56 12.38 10.57
N PHE A 415 23.85 11.28 10.29
CA PHE A 415 24.08 10.36 9.18
C PHE A 415 22.78 10.17 8.36
N PRO A 416 22.27 11.24 7.70
CA PRO A 416 21.06 11.16 6.90
C PRO A 416 21.18 10.10 5.80
N GLY A 417 20.11 9.31 5.62
CA GLY A 417 20.03 8.23 4.64
C GLY A 417 20.58 6.87 5.08
N TYR A 418 21.27 6.78 6.23
CA TYR A 418 21.83 5.51 6.75
C TYR A 418 21.04 4.87 7.90
N GLY A 419 20.03 5.57 8.44
CA GLY A 419 19.13 5.03 9.45
C GLY A 419 17.81 4.51 8.87
N CYS A 420 17.18 3.58 9.60
CA CYS A 420 15.89 2.96 9.28
C CYS A 420 14.99 2.84 10.54
N GLY A 421 15.05 3.81 11.44
CA GLY A 421 14.04 3.98 12.49
C GLY A 421 12.72 4.53 11.92
N PRO A 422 11.63 4.56 12.70
CA PRO A 422 10.35 5.12 12.27
C PRO A 422 10.45 6.58 11.81
N SER A 423 9.79 6.92 10.69
CA SER A 423 9.72 8.29 10.17
C SER A 423 8.64 8.44 9.11
N VAL A 424 8.12 9.66 8.93
CA VAL A 424 7.22 10.05 7.83
C VAL A 424 7.80 9.71 6.45
N ALA A 425 9.13 9.76 6.30
CA ALA A 425 9.82 9.19 5.15
C ALA A 425 11.32 9.02 5.43
N HIS A 426 11.92 7.98 4.82
CA HIS A 426 13.36 7.93 4.53
C HIS A 426 13.61 8.07 3.03
N ASN A 427 14.79 8.55 2.70
CA ASN A 427 15.43 8.34 1.39
C ASN A 427 16.80 7.74 1.69
N ARG A 428 17.00 6.45 1.40
CA ARG A 428 18.19 5.71 1.81
C ARG A 428 19.40 6.10 0.95
N SER A 429 20.59 6.09 1.54
CA SER A 429 21.86 6.27 0.82
C SER A 429 22.13 5.09 -0.12
N GLU A 430 21.82 3.88 0.33
CA GLU A 430 21.76 2.66 -0.48
C GLU A 430 20.31 2.13 -0.51
N PRO A 431 19.70 1.92 -1.69
CA PRO A 431 18.40 1.28 -1.80
C PRO A 431 18.48 -0.21 -1.41
N LEU A 432 17.34 -0.81 -1.08
CA LEU A 432 17.22 -2.25 -0.82
C LEU A 432 17.73 -3.09 -2.01
N SER A 433 17.49 -2.61 -3.24
CA SER A 433 17.97 -3.28 -4.45
C SER A 433 18.15 -2.32 -5.64
N PHE A 434 18.82 -2.80 -6.69
CA PHE A 434 19.15 -2.03 -7.89
C PHE A 434 19.10 -2.89 -9.17
N PRO A 435 18.80 -2.31 -10.35
CA PRO A 435 18.80 -3.03 -11.63
C PRO A 435 20.13 -3.72 -11.92
N GLY A 436 20.08 -4.98 -12.32
CA GLY A 436 21.25 -5.82 -12.58
C GLY A 436 21.79 -6.58 -11.37
N LYS A 437 21.29 -6.35 -10.14
CA LYS A 437 21.61 -7.19 -8.95
C LYS A 437 21.29 -8.65 -9.24
N GLN A 438 22.20 -9.57 -8.92
CA GLN A 438 21.94 -11.01 -9.04
C GLN A 438 20.99 -11.46 -7.91
N VAL A 439 19.89 -12.08 -8.28
CA VAL A 439 18.87 -12.59 -7.36
C VAL A 439 18.90 -14.11 -7.41
N ARG A 440 19.29 -14.73 -6.29
CA ARG A 440 19.42 -16.19 -6.14
C ARG A 440 18.11 -16.76 -5.63
N LEU A 441 17.67 -17.84 -6.26
CA LEU A 441 16.34 -18.40 -6.12
C LEU A 441 16.41 -19.89 -5.81
N LEU A 442 15.64 -20.31 -4.81
CA LEU A 442 15.29 -21.70 -4.52
C LEU A 442 13.76 -21.81 -4.54
N TRP A 443 13.19 -22.95 -4.88
CA TRP A 443 11.72 -23.10 -4.86
C TRP A 443 11.27 -24.48 -4.41
N ASP A 444 10.14 -24.54 -3.70
CA ASP A 444 9.57 -25.80 -3.25
C ASP A 444 9.13 -26.69 -4.42
N ALA A 445 9.09 -28.00 -4.17
CA ALA A 445 8.38 -28.95 -5.03
C ALA A 445 6.89 -28.98 -4.65
N PRO A 446 5.96 -29.10 -5.61
CA PRO A 446 4.54 -29.29 -5.33
C PRO A 446 4.28 -30.54 -4.49
N GLY A 447 3.15 -30.56 -3.79
CA GLY A 447 2.75 -31.62 -2.86
C GLY A 447 2.89 -31.26 -1.38
N GLN A 448 3.26 -30.01 -1.02
CA GLN A 448 3.34 -29.61 0.39
C GLN A 448 1.94 -29.31 0.95
N PRO A 449 1.57 -29.82 2.14
CA PRO A 449 0.34 -29.44 2.80
C PRO A 449 0.41 -27.98 3.28
N VAL A 450 -0.67 -27.23 3.13
CA VAL A 450 -0.74 -25.79 3.46
C VAL A 450 -2.16 -25.38 3.85
N GLY A 451 -2.30 -24.18 4.41
CA GLY A 451 -3.59 -23.58 4.73
C GLY A 451 -4.27 -24.14 5.98
N PRO A 452 -5.48 -23.66 6.28
CA PRO A 452 -6.22 -24.03 7.47
C PRO A 452 -6.29 -25.54 7.65
N ASN A 453 -5.92 -26.04 8.84
CA ASN A 453 -5.93 -27.46 9.18
C ASN A 453 -5.08 -28.35 8.24
N ASN A 454 -4.03 -27.80 7.58
CA ASN A 454 -3.23 -28.48 6.54
C ASN A 454 -4.09 -29.07 5.41
N SER A 455 -5.18 -28.37 5.06
CA SER A 455 -6.25 -28.93 4.24
C SER A 455 -6.10 -28.69 2.72
N TYR A 456 -5.19 -27.81 2.32
CA TYR A 456 -4.79 -27.58 0.93
C TYR A 456 -3.44 -28.25 0.65
N VAL A 457 -3.10 -28.40 -0.62
CA VAL A 457 -1.81 -28.94 -1.07
C VAL A 457 -1.29 -28.02 -2.17
N THR A 458 -0.01 -27.63 -2.12
CA THR A 458 0.61 -26.82 -3.18
C THR A 458 0.72 -27.60 -4.47
N ASP A 459 0.38 -26.98 -5.61
CA ASP A 459 0.42 -27.64 -6.91
C ASP A 459 0.77 -26.66 -8.03
N THR A 460 1.24 -27.18 -9.17
CA THR A 460 1.49 -26.40 -10.39
C THR A 460 1.22 -27.21 -11.65
N ALA A 461 0.63 -26.56 -12.65
CA ALA A 461 0.39 -27.10 -13.99
C ALA A 461 1.46 -26.67 -15.02
N ALA A 462 2.44 -25.86 -14.60
CA ALA A 462 3.44 -25.26 -15.45
C ALA A 462 4.53 -26.27 -15.87
N GLY A 463 5.21 -25.96 -16.97
CA GLY A 463 6.44 -26.66 -17.38
C GLY A 463 7.68 -26.27 -16.56
N GLU A 464 8.85 -26.68 -17.04
CA GLU A 464 10.14 -26.28 -16.46
C GLU A 464 10.29 -24.74 -16.44
N PRO A 465 10.82 -24.13 -15.35
CA PRO A 465 10.93 -22.68 -15.24
C PRO A 465 11.95 -22.11 -16.24
N GLN A 466 11.52 -21.12 -17.02
CA GLN A 466 12.33 -20.43 -18.03
C GLN A 466 12.51 -18.94 -17.69
N PHE A 467 11.54 -18.33 -17.02
CA PHE A 467 11.55 -16.90 -16.71
C PHE A 467 11.16 -16.62 -15.25
N VAL A 468 11.69 -15.52 -14.72
CA VAL A 468 11.18 -14.83 -13.54
C VAL A 468 10.28 -13.71 -14.04
N ALA A 469 9.00 -13.79 -13.70
CA ALA A 469 8.02 -12.74 -13.88
C ALA A 469 8.13 -11.74 -12.73
N TRP A 470 8.11 -10.44 -13.04
CA TRP A 470 8.20 -9.32 -12.11
C TRP A 470 6.93 -8.48 -12.28
N VAL A 471 6.00 -8.57 -11.33
CA VAL A 471 4.70 -7.87 -11.36
C VAL A 471 4.78 -6.65 -10.45
N ASN A 472 4.67 -5.45 -11.03
CA ASN A 472 4.60 -4.21 -10.25
C ASN A 472 3.90 -3.08 -11.03
N GLN A 473 3.08 -2.30 -10.32
CA GLN A 473 2.38 -1.13 -10.85
C GLN A 473 1.55 -1.49 -12.10
N LEU A 474 1.91 -0.97 -13.27
CA LEU A 474 1.20 -1.18 -14.54
C LEU A 474 1.82 -2.25 -15.45
N ASN A 475 3.02 -2.75 -15.12
CA ASN A 475 3.86 -3.51 -16.04
C ASN A 475 4.19 -4.91 -15.49
N LEU A 476 4.10 -5.92 -16.35
CA LEU A 476 4.72 -7.22 -16.13
C LEU A 476 6.02 -7.29 -16.92
N THR A 477 7.15 -7.46 -16.22
CA THR A 477 8.48 -7.59 -16.83
C THR A 477 8.98 -9.02 -16.65
N TYR A 478 9.69 -9.57 -17.62
CA TYR A 478 10.28 -10.92 -17.53
C TYR A 478 11.81 -10.86 -17.65
N THR A 479 12.50 -11.70 -16.88
CA THR A 479 13.93 -11.97 -17.05
C THR A 479 14.18 -13.47 -17.10
N PRO A 480 15.15 -13.97 -17.89
CA PRO A 480 15.44 -15.41 -17.93
C PRO A 480 16.00 -15.91 -16.60
N ILE A 481 15.68 -17.14 -16.23
CA ILE A 481 16.34 -17.84 -15.11
C ILE A 481 17.51 -18.69 -15.63
N THR A 482 18.64 -18.67 -14.91
CA THR A 482 19.71 -19.66 -15.04
C THR A 482 19.54 -20.70 -13.94
N VAL A 483 19.01 -21.88 -14.29
CA VAL A 483 18.91 -23.02 -13.36
C VAL A 483 20.30 -23.58 -13.10
N THR A 484 20.69 -23.68 -11.83
CA THR A 484 22.03 -24.15 -11.37
C THR A 484 21.98 -25.51 -10.69
N GLY A 485 20.83 -25.93 -10.18
CA GLY A 485 20.64 -27.20 -9.51
C GLY A 485 19.17 -27.64 -9.50
N PRO A 486 18.84 -28.81 -8.90
CA PRO A 486 17.46 -29.21 -8.67
C PRO A 486 16.77 -28.15 -7.81
N ASN A 487 15.72 -27.53 -8.34
CA ASN A 487 14.96 -26.47 -7.68
C ASN A 487 15.80 -25.22 -7.28
N GLU A 488 16.96 -24.99 -7.92
CA GLU A 488 17.89 -23.89 -7.63
C GLU A 488 18.28 -23.14 -8.91
N GLY A 489 18.36 -21.81 -8.83
CA GLY A 489 18.84 -20.97 -9.93
C GLY A 489 19.07 -19.52 -9.53
N PHE A 490 19.28 -18.67 -10.53
CA PHE A 490 19.33 -17.22 -10.34
C PHE A 490 18.84 -16.45 -11.57
N THR A 491 18.49 -15.18 -11.35
CA THR A 491 18.27 -14.20 -12.41
C THR A 491 18.99 -12.89 -12.06
N TYR A 492 18.79 -11.86 -12.88
CA TYR A 492 19.22 -10.49 -12.57
C TYR A 492 18.00 -9.58 -12.53
N GLN A 493 17.95 -8.64 -11.59
CA GLN A 493 16.86 -7.65 -11.52
C GLN A 493 16.78 -6.85 -12.83
N PRO A 494 15.59 -6.71 -13.46
CA PRO A 494 15.47 -5.95 -14.70
C PRO A 494 15.72 -4.45 -14.50
N ALA A 495 16.25 -3.81 -15.54
CA ALA A 495 16.16 -2.37 -15.73
C ALA A 495 14.89 -2.05 -16.54
N GLY A 496 14.11 -1.08 -16.08
CA GLY A 496 12.88 -0.64 -16.72
C GLY A 496 12.25 0.51 -15.97
N THR A 497 11.42 1.31 -16.64
CA THR A 497 10.67 2.41 -16.02
C THR A 497 9.20 2.35 -16.45
N VAL A 498 8.28 2.83 -15.61
CA VAL A 498 6.82 2.79 -15.88
C VAL A 498 6.46 3.66 -17.08
N TYR A 499 7.00 4.88 -17.10
CA TYR A 499 7.03 5.78 -18.26
C TYR A 499 8.47 6.18 -18.56
N GLU A 500 8.74 6.60 -19.80
CA GLU A 500 10.06 7.06 -20.25
C GLU A 500 10.64 8.13 -19.29
N GLY A 501 11.78 7.82 -18.64
CA GLY A 501 12.42 8.71 -17.67
C GLY A 501 11.70 8.82 -16.31
N GLY A 502 10.79 7.89 -16.00
CA GLY A 502 9.99 7.86 -14.78
C GLY A 502 10.51 6.91 -13.69
N GLN A 503 9.62 6.56 -12.75
CA GLN A 503 9.90 5.57 -11.69
C GLN A 503 10.29 4.21 -12.26
N GLY A 504 11.15 3.48 -11.53
CA GLY A 504 11.58 2.12 -11.89
C GLY A 504 10.45 1.10 -11.79
N VAL A 505 10.52 0.04 -12.61
CA VAL A 505 9.55 -1.08 -12.55
C VAL A 505 9.78 -2.03 -11.37
N VAL A 506 10.99 -2.10 -10.80
CA VAL A 506 11.27 -2.84 -9.56
C VAL A 506 11.48 -1.84 -8.44
N ASN A 507 10.47 -1.73 -7.57
CA ASN A 507 10.39 -0.81 -6.44
C ASN A 507 9.26 -1.29 -5.50
N ASP A 508 9.27 -0.88 -4.23
CA ASP A 508 8.40 -1.40 -3.15
C ASP A 508 8.62 -2.90 -2.84
N THR A 509 7.83 -3.43 -1.91
CA THR A 509 7.52 -4.85 -1.79
C THR A 509 6.63 -5.23 -2.97
N MET A 510 7.20 -5.97 -3.92
CA MET A 510 6.52 -6.38 -5.16
C MET A 510 6.48 -7.91 -5.32
N PHE A 511 5.86 -8.40 -6.39
CA PHE A 511 5.61 -9.83 -6.57
C PHE A 511 6.49 -10.43 -7.68
N ILE A 512 7.00 -11.64 -7.43
CA ILE A 512 7.79 -12.40 -8.39
C ILE A 512 7.31 -13.85 -8.50
N ALA A 513 7.28 -14.38 -9.73
CA ALA A 513 6.90 -15.78 -9.98
C ALA A 513 7.89 -16.45 -10.93
N LEU A 514 8.21 -17.71 -10.67
CA LEU A 514 8.83 -18.56 -11.68
C LEU A 514 7.78 -19.02 -12.67
N THR A 515 8.12 -18.94 -13.95
CA THR A 515 7.19 -19.18 -15.05
C THR A 515 7.83 -19.98 -16.19
N ASP A 516 7.02 -20.80 -16.85
CA ASP A 516 7.45 -21.57 -18.04
C ASP A 516 7.41 -20.74 -19.35
N SER A 517 6.79 -19.56 -19.32
CA SER A 517 6.50 -18.73 -20.50
C SER A 517 6.34 -17.24 -20.17
N ASP A 518 6.70 -16.40 -21.13
CA ASP A 518 6.75 -14.93 -21.07
C ASP A 518 5.48 -14.27 -21.65
N LEU A 519 4.31 -14.64 -21.13
CA LEU A 519 3.02 -14.13 -21.61
C LEU A 519 2.91 -12.60 -21.50
N TYR A 520 2.56 -11.93 -22.60
CA TYR A 520 2.23 -10.49 -22.55
C TYR A 520 0.88 -10.26 -21.84
N LEU A 521 0.97 -9.86 -20.57
CA LEU A 521 -0.19 -9.59 -19.71
C LEU A 521 -0.14 -8.15 -19.18
N THR A 522 -1.31 -7.65 -18.78
CA THR A 522 -1.54 -6.35 -18.15
C THR A 522 -2.27 -6.56 -16.82
N PRO A 523 -2.38 -5.56 -15.92
CA PRO A 523 -3.12 -5.71 -14.67
C PRO A 523 -4.55 -6.25 -14.84
N PHE A 524 -5.24 -5.91 -15.94
CA PHE A 524 -6.61 -6.36 -16.23
C PHE A 524 -6.70 -7.80 -16.79
N ASN A 525 -5.60 -8.50 -17.03
CA ASN A 525 -5.63 -9.90 -17.46
C ASN A 525 -4.52 -10.77 -16.84
N LEU A 526 -3.91 -10.31 -15.75
CA LEU A 526 -2.80 -11.00 -15.10
C LEU A 526 -3.17 -12.40 -14.58
N SER A 527 -4.43 -12.66 -14.23
CA SER A 527 -4.93 -13.98 -13.82
C SER A 527 -4.69 -15.09 -14.85
N MET A 528 -4.47 -14.75 -16.13
CA MET A 528 -4.04 -15.68 -17.17
C MET A 528 -2.65 -16.29 -16.93
N ILE A 529 -1.84 -15.75 -16.02
CA ILE A 529 -0.52 -16.29 -15.66
C ILE A 529 -0.61 -17.58 -14.83
N ASN A 530 -1.72 -17.82 -14.12
CA ASN A 530 -1.82 -18.88 -13.11
C ASN A 530 -1.47 -20.30 -13.62
N PRO A 531 -1.87 -20.76 -14.83
CA PRO A 531 -1.46 -22.07 -15.36
C PRO A 531 0.04 -22.22 -15.61
N HIS A 532 0.77 -21.10 -15.65
CA HIS A 532 2.18 -20.99 -16.02
C HIS A 532 3.10 -20.69 -14.83
N VAL A 533 2.57 -20.54 -13.61
CA VAL A 533 3.36 -20.30 -12.40
C VAL A 533 3.89 -21.61 -11.83
N VAL A 534 5.21 -21.76 -11.82
CA VAL A 534 5.95 -22.88 -11.22
C VAL A 534 6.05 -22.71 -9.70
N ALA A 535 6.38 -21.49 -9.24
CA ALA A 535 6.51 -21.12 -7.84
C ALA A 535 6.35 -19.60 -7.66
N LEU A 536 5.91 -19.15 -6.49
CA LEU A 536 5.51 -17.76 -6.24
C LEU A 536 6.15 -17.16 -4.97
N GLY A 537 6.57 -15.89 -5.03
CA GLY A 537 7.26 -15.19 -3.96
C GLY A 537 7.07 -13.66 -3.99
N LEU A 538 7.58 -13.00 -2.96
CA LEU A 538 7.70 -11.54 -2.87
C LEU A 538 9.14 -11.09 -3.12
N TYR A 539 9.31 -9.81 -3.41
CA TYR A 539 10.62 -9.17 -3.52
C TYR A 539 10.59 -7.74 -2.94
N GLN A 540 11.31 -7.51 -1.85
CA GLN A 540 11.48 -6.18 -1.24
C GLN A 540 12.54 -5.35 -1.98
N ALA A 541 12.12 -4.22 -2.54
CA ALA A 541 12.94 -3.25 -3.26
C ALA A 541 12.60 -1.78 -2.88
N GLY A 542 13.41 -0.85 -3.39
CA GLY A 542 13.31 0.60 -3.14
C GLY A 542 14.49 1.18 -2.36
#